data_AF-A0A949I0E0-F1
#
_entry.id   AF-A0A949I0E0-F1
#
_cell.length_a   1.000
_cell.length_b   1.000
_cell.length_c   1.000
_cell.angle_alpha   90.00
_cell.angle_beta   90.00
_cell.angle_gamma   90.00
#
_symmetry.space_group_name_H-M   'P 1'
#
loop_
_entity.id
_entity.type
_entity.pdbx_description
1 polymer ?
#
loop_
_entity_poly.entity_id
_entity_poly.type
_entity_poly.pdbx_seq_one_letter_code
_entity_poly.pdbx_strand_id
1 'polypeptide(L)'
;MNTGIRFTDTNSADDSKGRTWGLDGNLFWHLIGGAFTSVIIMLLLFSACRASFAASAAIAAVPLALTLIYIFGFRQGKPPRYDLDCLEYWLFGKGFSPEAKPESRPKIQHPRHA
;
A
#
# COMPACT_ATOMS: atom_id res chain seq x y z
N MET A 1 35.99 5.26 -31.95
CA MET A 1 34.54 5.48 -31.76
C MET A 1 34.04 4.47 -30.76
N ASN A 2 33.68 4.90 -29.56
CA ASN A 2 33.17 4.00 -28.52
C ASN A 2 31.64 3.95 -28.68
N THR A 3 31.14 2.94 -29.40
CA THR A 3 29.69 2.70 -29.57
C THR A 3 29.12 2.22 -28.24
N GLY A 4 28.90 3.16 -27.33
CA GLY A 4 28.22 2.94 -26.06
C GLY A 4 26.78 2.56 -26.30
N ILE A 5 26.51 1.26 -26.43
CA ILE A 5 25.15 0.73 -26.41
C ILE A 5 24.54 1.07 -25.05
N ARG A 6 23.46 1.85 -25.05
CA ARG A 6 22.69 2.16 -23.85
C ARG A 6 21.84 0.93 -23.54
N PHE A 7 22.33 0.08 -22.63
CA PHE A 7 21.51 -0.98 -22.06
C PHE A 7 20.30 -0.34 -21.37
N THR A 8 19.12 -0.59 -21.93
CA THR A 8 17.86 -0.37 -21.23
C THR A 8 17.47 -1.75 -20.74
N ASP A 9 17.45 -1.94 -19.43
CA ASP A 9 16.95 -3.17 -18.85
C ASP A 9 15.46 -3.30 -19.21
N THR A 10 15.16 -3.97 -20.31
CA THR A 10 13.80 -4.35 -20.74
C THR A 10 13.40 -5.67 -20.10
N ASN A 11 13.88 -5.94 -18.89
CA ASN A 11 13.47 -7.12 -18.15
C ASN A 11 12.14 -6.83 -17.46
N SER A 12 11.05 -7.21 -18.12
CA SER A 12 9.69 -7.09 -17.57
C SER A 12 9.43 -8.03 -16.38
N ALA A 13 10.34 -8.96 -16.07
CA ALA A 13 10.19 -9.85 -14.93
C ALA A 13 10.28 -9.09 -13.59
N ASP A 14 11.06 -8.01 -13.53
CA ASP A 14 11.21 -7.20 -12.30
C ASP A 14 9.98 -6.30 -12.03
N ASP A 15 9.18 -6.03 -13.07
CA ASP A 15 7.90 -5.30 -12.97
C ASP A 15 6.70 -6.22 -12.65
N SER A 16 6.94 -7.54 -12.58
CA SER A 16 5.90 -8.49 -12.17
C SER A 16 5.81 -8.58 -10.64
N LYS A 17 4.86 -7.85 -10.07
CA LYS A 17 4.43 -8.08 -8.69
C LYS A 17 3.81 -9.47 -8.59
N GLY A 18 4.42 -10.35 -7.79
CA GLY A 18 3.88 -11.69 -7.54
C GLY A 18 2.43 -11.63 -7.09
N ARG A 19 1.58 -12.53 -7.61
CA ARG A 19 0.14 -12.57 -7.32
C ARG A 19 -0.17 -13.81 -6.50
N THR A 20 -0.70 -13.65 -5.29
CA THR A 20 -1.08 -14.77 -4.43
C THR A 20 -2.60 -14.81 -4.31
N TRP A 21 -3.23 -15.84 -4.89
CA TRP A 21 -4.69 -16.06 -4.84
C TRP A 21 -5.51 -14.83 -5.24
N GLY A 22 -5.08 -14.13 -6.29
CA GLY A 22 -5.75 -12.92 -6.75
C GLY A 22 -5.33 -11.64 -6.01
N LEU A 23 -4.55 -11.70 -4.93
CA LEU A 23 -4.07 -10.52 -4.21
C LEU A 23 -2.68 -10.07 -4.65
N ASP A 24 -2.55 -8.75 -4.84
CA ASP A 24 -1.33 -8.09 -5.32
C ASP A 24 -0.19 -8.17 -4.30
N GLY A 25 0.89 -8.88 -4.62
CA GLY A 25 2.13 -8.87 -3.86
C GLY A 25 1.93 -9.11 -2.37
N ASN A 26 2.19 -8.08 -1.57
CA ASN A 26 2.15 -8.10 -0.10
C ASN A 26 0.73 -7.99 0.49
N LEU A 27 -0.34 -7.85 -0.31
CA LEU A 27 -1.71 -7.73 0.20
C LEU A 27 -2.19 -8.97 0.95
N PHE A 28 -1.68 -10.13 0.58
CA PHE A 28 -1.97 -11.38 1.28
C PHE A 28 -1.63 -11.31 2.77
N TRP A 29 -0.51 -10.68 3.14
CA TRP A 29 -0.10 -10.54 4.54
C TRP A 29 -1.01 -9.61 5.34
N HIS A 30 -1.62 -8.62 4.69
CA HIS A 30 -2.61 -7.75 5.34
C HIS A 30 -3.89 -8.54 5.66
N LEU A 31 -4.33 -9.41 4.73
CA LEU A 31 -5.48 -10.27 4.94
C LEU A 31 -5.23 -11.27 6.08
N ILE A 32 -4.07 -11.95 6.09
CA ILE A 32 -3.71 -12.87 7.17
C ILE A 32 -3.69 -12.13 8.51
N GLY A 33 -3.02 -10.98 8.58
CA GLY A 33 -2.93 -10.19 9.81
C GLY A 33 -4.31 -9.80 10.34
N GLY A 34 -5.21 -9.32 9.47
CA GLY A 34 -6.58 -8.96 9.82
C GLY A 34 -7.41 -10.16 10.31
N ALA A 35 -7.37 -11.27 9.58
CA ALA A 35 -8.10 -12.48 9.94
C ALA A 35 -7.60 -13.06 11.27
N PHE A 36 -6.28 -13.15 11.46
CA PHE A 36 -5.71 -13.67 12.70
C PHE A 36 -6.04 -12.77 13.90
N THR A 37 -5.96 -11.46 13.73
CA THR A 37 -6.34 -10.47 14.76
C THR A 37 -7.83 -10.60 15.14
N SER A 38 -8.71 -10.72 14.14
CA SER A 38 -10.15 -10.96 14.34
C SER A 38 -10.40 -12.22 15.17
N VAL A 39 -9.75 -13.34 14.81
CA VAL A 39 -9.89 -14.61 15.53
C VAL A 39 -9.42 -14.48 16.97
N ILE A 40 -8.24 -13.89 17.22
CA ILE A 40 -7.74 -13.66 18.58
C ILE A 40 -8.73 -12.84 19.41
N ILE A 41 -9.25 -11.74 18.87
CA ILE A 41 -10.22 -10.89 19.56
C ILE A 41 -11.48 -11.68 19.90
N MET A 42 -12.01 -12.45 18.94
CA MET A 42 -13.19 -13.29 19.17
C MET A 42 -12.96 -14.29 20.30
N LEU A 43 -11.80 -14.97 20.30
CA LEU A 43 -11.46 -15.95 21.33
C LEU A 43 -11.29 -15.28 22.70
N LEU A 44 -10.64 -14.12 22.77
CA LEU A 44 -10.47 -13.40 24.04
C LEU A 44 -11.82 -12.93 24.61
N LEU A 45 -12.68 -12.35 23.78
CA LEU A 45 -14.00 -11.89 24.22
C LEU A 45 -14.88 -13.05 24.67
N PHE A 46 -14.91 -14.14 23.90
CA PHE A 46 -15.74 -15.29 24.21
C PHE A 46 -15.20 -16.11 25.40
N SER A 47 -13.90 -16.39 25.42
CA SER A 47 -13.29 -17.25 26.44
C SER A 47 -12.95 -16.51 27.73
N ALA A 48 -12.21 -15.40 27.63
CA ALA A 48 -11.72 -14.68 28.81
C ALA A 48 -12.78 -13.72 29.37
N CYS A 49 -13.46 -12.95 28.51
CA CYS A 49 -14.46 -11.98 28.95
C CYS A 49 -15.86 -12.60 29.12
N ARG A 50 -16.05 -13.87 28.74
CA ARG A 50 -17.35 -14.59 28.78
C ARG A 50 -18.49 -13.81 28.12
N ALA A 51 -18.18 -13.02 27.10
CA ALA A 51 -19.20 -12.37 26.28
C ALA A 51 -19.97 -13.42 25.47
N SER A 52 -21.22 -13.10 25.11
CA SER A 52 -22.01 -13.97 24.23
C SER A 52 -21.30 -14.17 22.89
N PHE A 53 -21.47 -15.35 22.30
CA PHE A 53 -20.86 -15.66 21.00
C PHE A 53 -21.19 -14.61 19.93
N ALA A 54 -22.44 -14.16 19.87
CA ALA A 54 -22.88 -13.15 18.92
C ALA A 54 -22.18 -11.80 19.12
N ALA A 55 -22.06 -11.33 20.37
CA ALA A 55 -21.36 -10.09 20.68
C ALA A 55 -19.86 -10.17 20.34
N SER A 56 -19.21 -11.28 20.70
CA SER A 56 -17.80 -11.53 20.40
C SER A 56 -17.54 -11.57 18.90
N ALA A 57 -18.40 -12.25 18.14
CA ALA A 57 -18.30 -12.34 16.68
C ALA A 57 -18.54 -10.97 16.02
N ALA A 58 -19.53 -10.20 16.46
CA ALA A 58 -19.80 -8.87 15.92
C ALA A 58 -18.62 -7.91 16.13
N ILE A 59 -18.00 -7.93 17.32
CA ILE A 59 -16.84 -7.09 17.62
C ILE A 59 -15.61 -7.57 16.84
N ALA A 60 -15.38 -8.88 16.79
CA ALA A 60 -14.27 -9.46 16.04
C ALA A 60 -14.37 -9.22 14.53
N ALA A 61 -15.58 -9.12 13.98
CA ALA A 61 -15.78 -8.82 12.56
C ALA A 61 -15.25 -7.43 12.17
N VAL A 62 -15.11 -6.49 13.11
CA VAL A 62 -14.65 -5.12 12.85
C VAL A 62 -13.24 -5.08 12.23
N PRO A 63 -12.18 -5.61 12.85
CA PRO A 63 -10.85 -5.62 12.25
C PRO A 63 -10.80 -6.35 10.92
N LEU A 64 -11.50 -7.49 10.77
CA LEU A 64 -11.58 -8.19 9.50
C LEU A 64 -12.22 -7.33 8.42
N ALA A 65 -13.38 -6.73 8.69
CA ALA A 65 -14.08 -5.84 7.76
C ALA A 65 -13.21 -4.65 7.37
N LEU A 66 -12.53 -4.01 8.33
CA LEU A 66 -11.60 -2.91 8.06
C LEU A 66 -10.45 -3.34 7.14
N THR A 67 -9.85 -4.52 7.37
CA THR A 67 -8.81 -5.02 6.46
C THR A 67 -9.33 -5.32 5.06
N LEU A 68 -10.53 -5.88 4.93
CA LEU A 68 -11.15 -6.14 3.62
C LEU A 68 -11.46 -4.82 2.88
N ILE A 69 -12.05 -3.84 3.57
CA ILE A 69 -12.33 -2.50 3.02
C ILE A 69 -11.03 -1.84 2.58
N TYR A 70 -9.97 -1.92 3.38
CA TYR A 70 -8.68 -1.37 3.04
C TYR A 70 -8.07 -2.04 1.80
N ILE A 71 -8.05 -3.38 1.76
CA ILE A 71 -7.49 -4.14 0.66
C ILE A 71 -8.25 -3.86 -0.64
N PHE A 72 -9.57 -4.08 -0.65
CA PHE A 72 -10.37 -3.99 -1.88
C PHE A 72 -10.73 -2.56 -2.28
N GLY A 73 -10.85 -1.65 -1.32
CA GLY A 73 -11.14 -0.23 -1.59
C GLY A 73 -9.91 0.54 -2.07
N PHE A 74 -8.76 0.34 -1.42
CA PHE A 74 -7.62 1.26 -1.56
C PHE A 74 -6.34 0.62 -2.11
N ARG A 75 -6.19 -0.71 -2.11
CA ARG A 75 -4.89 -1.33 -2.44
C ARG A 75 -4.92 -2.25 -3.64
N GLN A 76 -5.97 -3.04 -3.79
CA GLN A 76 -6.09 -4.05 -4.84
C GLN A 76 -6.24 -3.37 -6.21
N GLY A 77 -5.32 -3.64 -7.15
CA GLY A 77 -5.34 -3.04 -8.49
C GLY A 77 -5.19 -1.51 -8.52
N LYS A 78 -4.80 -0.89 -7.39
CA LYS A 78 -4.56 0.55 -7.28
C LYS A 78 -3.06 0.85 -7.41
N PRO A 79 -2.68 2.02 -7.95
CA PRO A 79 -1.28 2.41 -8.02
C PRO A 79 -0.68 2.54 -6.61
N PRO A 80 0.66 2.40 -6.47
CA PRO A 80 1.32 2.67 -5.19
C PRO A 80 0.94 4.06 -4.67
N ARG A 81 0.70 4.17 -3.36
CA ARG A 81 0.37 5.44 -2.67
C ARG A 81 -1.05 5.99 -2.84
N TYR A 82 -1.92 5.30 -3.59
CA TYR A 82 -3.32 5.70 -3.77
C TYR A 82 -4.10 5.90 -2.46
N ASP A 83 -3.80 5.09 -1.45
CA ASP A 83 -4.33 5.20 -0.09
C ASP A 83 -4.00 6.54 0.57
N LEU A 84 -2.74 6.96 0.52
CA LEU A 84 -2.29 8.25 1.05
C LEU A 84 -2.86 9.42 0.24
N ASP A 85 -2.92 9.30 -1.08
CA ASP A 85 -3.47 10.35 -1.94
C ASP A 85 -4.95 10.60 -1.62
N CYS A 86 -5.73 9.53 -1.36
CA CYS A 86 -7.12 9.65 -0.93
C CYS A 86 -7.25 10.31 0.45
N LEU A 87 -6.38 9.95 1.40
CA LEU A 87 -6.35 10.56 2.73
C LEU A 87 -5.96 12.03 2.67
N GLU A 88 -4.95 12.38 1.87
CA GLU A 88 -4.50 13.75 1.66
C GLU A 88 -5.63 14.58 1.05
N TYR A 89 -6.31 14.03 0.05
CA TYR A 89 -7.47 14.65 -0.58
C TYR A 89 -8.63 14.88 0.40
N TRP A 90 -8.92 13.91 1.29
CA TRP A 90 -9.99 14.06 2.29
C TRP A 90 -9.64 15.02 3.43
N LEU A 91 -8.38 15.04 3.87
CA LEU A 91 -7.93 15.87 4.99
C LEU A 91 -7.64 17.33 4.57
N PHE A 92 -7.01 17.51 3.41
CA PHE A 92 -6.51 18.81 2.96
C PHE A 92 -7.24 19.37 1.73
N GLY A 93 -8.15 18.59 1.12
CA GLY A 93 -8.93 19.00 -0.04
C GLY A 93 -8.20 18.85 -1.38
N LYS A 94 -8.69 19.55 -2.42
CA LYS A 94 -8.03 19.59 -3.74
C LYS A 94 -6.70 20.34 -3.61
N GLY A 95 -5.61 19.60 -3.45
CA GLY A 95 -4.25 20.12 -3.42
C GLY A 95 -3.87 20.86 -4.71
N PHE A 96 -4.07 22.17 -4.72
CA PHE A 96 -3.30 23.11 -5.52
C PHE A 96 -2.35 23.87 -4.59
N SER A 97 -1.48 23.15 -3.88
CA SER A 97 -0.35 23.80 -3.24
C SER A 97 0.71 24.10 -4.30
N PRO A 98 1.22 25.34 -4.41
CA PRO A 98 2.34 25.64 -5.28
C PRO A 98 3.50 24.70 -4.95
N GLU A 99 4.13 24.13 -5.98
CA GLU A 99 5.35 23.35 -5.83
C GLU A 99 6.33 24.14 -4.97
N ALA A 100 6.71 23.58 -3.81
CA ALA A 100 7.76 24.18 -3.00
C ALA A 100 9.00 24.24 -3.91
N LYS A 101 9.39 25.48 -4.23
CA LYS A 101 10.47 25.86 -5.15
C LYS A 101 11.55 24.78 -5.18
N PRO A 102 11.85 24.14 -6.33
CA PRO A 102 12.91 23.15 -6.36
C PRO A 102 14.18 23.82 -5.88
N GLU A 103 14.72 23.31 -4.76
CA GLU A 103 16.02 23.72 -4.26
C GLU A 103 16.99 23.58 -5.42
N SER A 104 17.66 24.69 -5.74
CA SER A 104 18.50 24.88 -6.91
C SER A 104 19.51 23.75 -7.00
N ARG A 105 19.18 22.71 -7.78
CA ARG A 105 20.10 21.64 -8.13
C ARG A 105 21.28 22.33 -8.83
N PRO A 106 22.52 22.26 -8.30
CA PRO A 106 23.64 22.92 -8.94
C PRO A 106 23.77 22.37 -10.36
N LYS A 107 23.78 23.28 -11.35
CA LYS A 107 24.03 22.92 -12.75
C LYS A 107 25.39 22.23 -12.80
N ILE A 108 25.39 20.90 -12.96
CA ILE A 108 26.60 20.15 -13.29
C ILE A 108 27.00 20.64 -14.69
N GLN A 109 27.98 21.53 -14.73
CA GLN A 109 28.53 22.06 -15.95
C GLN A 109 29.36 20.97 -16.61
N HIS A 110 28.81 20.35 -17.66
CA HIS A 110 29.57 19.39 -18.46
C HIS A 110 30.72 20.12 -19.18
N PRO A 111 31.98 19.68 -19.03
CA PRO A 111 33.09 20.22 -19.80
C PRO A 111 32.90 19.84 -21.27
N ARG A 112 32.79 20.85 -22.12
CA ARG A 112 32.94 20.67 -23.57
C ARG A 112 34.43 20.48 -23.84
N HIS A 113 34.84 19.24 -24.05
CA HIS A 113 36.13 18.94 -24.66
C HIS A 113 36.04 19.35 -26.14
N ALA A 114 36.94 20.25 -26.53
CA ALA A 114 37.19 20.69 -27.90
C ALA A 114 38.03 19.68 -28.66
#